data_AF-A0A8D9MDC7-F1
#
_entry.id   AF-A0A8D9MDC7-F1
#
_cell.length_a   1.000
_cell.length_b   1.000
_cell.length_c   1.000
_cell.angle_alpha   90.00
_cell.angle_beta   90.00
_cell.angle_gamma   90.00
#
_symmetry.space_group_name_H-M   'P 1'
#
loop_
_entity.id
_entity.type
_entity.pdbx_description
1 polymer ?
#
loop_
_entity_poly.entity_id
_entity_poly.type
_entity_poly.pdbx_seq_one_letter_code
_entity_poly.pdbx_strand_id
1 'polypeptide(L)'
;MSNSNLASLPPSMLHKILSKVATSHLRDFGCARIAFSGFNQIGREEYFYLSADLFNLNDWIDEANALRTFRLRCYQAGNLEAIYIRGIREFVDRMNYMITISVSSGHWGYEKPEVFMSLLERINPNVSHDYWCSAVIEPVFVVSLDGSRT
;
A
#
# COMPACT_ATOMS: atom_id res chain seq x y z
N MET A 1 -9.28 -28.17 31.20
CA MET A 1 -9.24 -27.46 29.91
C MET A 1 -7.78 -27.23 29.57
N SER A 2 -7.25 -27.87 28.53
CA SER A 2 -5.89 -27.59 28.06
C SER A 2 -5.86 -26.18 27.50
N ASN A 3 -5.11 -25.27 28.14
CA ASN A 3 -4.82 -23.97 27.57
C ASN A 3 -3.94 -24.18 26.35
N SER A 4 -4.53 -24.18 25.16
CA SER A 4 -3.81 -24.23 23.89
C SER A 4 -3.08 -22.90 23.70
N ASN A 5 -1.85 -22.82 24.21
CA ASN A 5 -1.01 -21.65 24.06
C ASN A 5 -0.40 -21.63 22.66
N LEU A 6 -0.51 -20.50 21.97
CA LEU A 6 0.12 -20.31 20.66
C LEU A 6 1.65 -20.52 20.73
N ALA A 7 2.27 -20.19 21.87
CA ALA A 7 3.70 -20.36 22.08
C ALA A 7 4.17 -21.82 22.16
N SER A 8 3.27 -22.79 22.38
CA SER A 8 3.63 -24.22 22.39
C SER A 8 3.56 -24.88 21.00
N LEU A 9 3.16 -24.14 19.96
CA LEU A 9 3.09 -24.69 18.61
C LEU A 9 4.48 -24.82 17.98
N PRO A 10 4.71 -25.86 17.15
CA PRO A 10 5.92 -25.96 16.35
C PRO A 10 6.07 -24.76 15.40
N PRO A 11 7.31 -24.32 15.08
CA PRO A 11 7.55 -23.22 14.16
C PRO A 11 6.85 -23.37 12.80
N SER A 12 6.78 -24.60 12.27
CA SER A 12 6.11 -24.90 11.00
C SER A 12 4.61 -24.61 11.02
N MET A 13 3.93 -24.82 12.16
CA MET A 13 2.52 -24.47 12.32
C MET A 13 2.33 -22.96 12.43
N LEU A 14 3.20 -22.28 13.17
CA LEU A 14 3.18 -20.81 13.26
C LEU A 14 3.36 -20.17 11.88
N HIS A 15 4.28 -20.71 11.08
CA HIS A 15 4.54 -20.28 9.72
C HIS A 15 3.34 -20.46 8.80
N LYS A 16 2.70 -21.63 8.86
CA LYS A 16 1.48 -21.93 8.10
C LYS A 16 0.31 -21.01 8.47
N ILE A 17 0.12 -20.76 9.77
CA ILE A 17 -0.92 -19.84 10.26
C ILE A 17 -0.65 -18.43 9.72
N LEU A 18 0.56 -17.91 9.93
CA LEU A 18 0.91 -16.56 9.54
C LEU A 18 0.86 -16.36 8.02
N SER A 19 1.30 -17.35 7.24
CA SER A 19 1.18 -17.34 5.76
C SER A 19 -0.26 -17.27 5.30
N LYS A 20 -1.18 -17.97 5.98
CA LYS A 20 -2.61 -17.91 5.65
C LYS A 20 -3.21 -16.54 5.97
N VAL A 21 -2.78 -15.89 7.06
CA VAL A 21 -3.19 -14.53 7.41
C VAL A 21 -2.64 -13.51 6.40
N ALA A 22 -1.35 -13.61 6.05
CA ALA A 22 -0.67 -12.71 5.11
C ALA A 22 -1.31 -12.69 3.72
N THR A 23 -1.79 -13.85 3.25
CA THR A 23 -2.45 -13.99 1.94
C THR A 23 -3.92 -13.54 1.93
N SER A 24 -4.52 -13.30 3.10
CA SER A 24 -5.95 -12.97 3.20
C SER A 24 -6.18 -11.53 3.62
N HIS A 25 -5.39 -11.01 4.57
CA HIS A 25 -5.59 -9.68 5.13
C HIS A 25 -4.29 -9.11 5.69
N LEU A 26 -3.67 -8.18 4.94
CA LEU A 26 -2.37 -7.63 5.31
C LEU A 26 -2.38 -6.86 6.64
N ARG A 27 -3.51 -6.24 6.98
CA ARG A 27 -3.71 -5.61 8.31
C ARG A 27 -3.65 -6.64 9.43
N ASP A 28 -4.30 -7.78 9.26
CA ASP A 28 -4.35 -8.81 10.31
C ASP A 28 -2.99 -9.47 10.46
N PHE A 29 -2.22 -9.56 9.36
CA PHE A 29 -0.82 -9.96 9.40
C PHE A 29 0.03 -8.99 10.23
N GLY A 30 -0.14 -7.67 10.02
CA GLY A 30 0.49 -6.65 10.85
C GLY A 30 0.11 -6.77 12.33
N CYS A 31 -1.19 -6.87 12.63
CA CYS A 31 -1.69 -7.04 14.00
C CYS A 31 -1.16 -8.32 14.66
N ALA A 32 -1.13 -9.44 13.94
CA ALA A 32 -0.64 -10.72 14.45
C ALA A 32 0.84 -10.64 14.84
N ARG A 33 1.66 -9.92 14.06
CA ARG A 33 3.09 -9.70 14.36
C ARG A 33 3.29 -8.80 15.57
N ILE A 34 2.43 -7.81 15.79
CA ILE A 34 2.51 -6.95 16.99
C ILE A 34 2.09 -7.73 18.23
N ALA A 35 1.03 -8.55 18.12
CA ALA A 35 0.46 -9.28 19.25
C ALA A 35 1.29 -10.48 19.73
N PHE A 36 2.09 -11.10 18.85
CA PHE A 36 2.86 -12.30 19.19
C PHE A 36 4.29 -12.29 18.64
N SER A 37 5.27 -12.43 19.52
CA SER A 37 6.70 -12.35 19.17
C SER A 37 7.15 -13.45 18.20
N GLY A 38 6.60 -14.66 18.28
CA GLY A 38 6.90 -15.74 17.33
C GLY A 38 6.45 -15.39 15.91
N PHE A 39 5.28 -14.76 15.76
CA PHE A 39 4.85 -14.23 14.46
C PHE A 39 5.69 -13.04 14.02
N ASN A 40 6.13 -12.18 14.94
CA ASN A 40 7.01 -11.08 14.58
C ASN A 40 8.34 -11.56 13.99
N GLN A 41 8.91 -12.63 14.53
CA GLN A 41 10.15 -13.23 14.01
C GLN A 41 9.92 -13.83 12.62
N ILE A 42 8.90 -14.70 12.48
CA ILE A 42 8.59 -15.38 11.21
C ILE A 42 8.17 -14.37 10.12
N GLY A 43 7.32 -13.40 10.46
CA GLY A 43 6.83 -12.37 9.54
C GLY A 43 7.88 -11.35 9.08
N ARG A 44 9.15 -11.50 9.49
CA ARG A 44 10.30 -10.75 8.96
C ARG A 44 11.02 -11.48 7.84
N GLU A 45 10.67 -12.74 7.57
CA GLU A 45 11.23 -13.49 6.45
C GLU A 45 10.83 -12.88 5.10
N GLU A 46 11.77 -12.91 4.15
CA GLU A 46 11.65 -12.29 2.83
C GLU A 46 10.43 -12.79 2.05
N TYR A 47 10.09 -14.07 2.21
CA TYR A 47 8.93 -14.70 1.58
C TYR A 47 7.62 -13.91 1.75
N PHE A 48 7.38 -13.33 2.92
CA PHE A 48 6.16 -12.57 3.20
C PHE A 48 6.10 -11.26 2.42
N TYR A 49 7.25 -10.65 2.11
CA TYR A 49 7.32 -9.41 1.34
C TYR A 49 7.27 -9.70 -0.16
N LEU A 50 7.89 -10.81 -0.59
CA LEU A 50 7.85 -11.30 -1.97
C LEU A 50 6.42 -11.67 -2.41
N SER A 51 5.60 -12.19 -1.50
CA SER A 51 4.26 -12.72 -1.82
C SER A 51 3.09 -11.87 -1.31
N ALA A 52 3.36 -10.70 -0.70
CA ALA A 52 2.32 -9.84 -0.17
C ALA A 52 1.38 -9.31 -1.27
N ASP A 53 0.08 -9.41 -1.01
CA ASP A 53 -0.93 -8.68 -1.77
C ASP A 53 -1.13 -7.28 -1.18
N LEU A 54 -0.84 -6.25 -1.99
CA LEU A 54 -1.00 -4.85 -1.62
C LEU A 54 -2.34 -4.26 -2.10
N PHE A 55 -3.16 -5.02 -2.85
CA PHE A 55 -4.40 -4.52 -3.43
C PHE A 55 -5.39 -4.05 -2.37
N ASN A 56 -5.60 -4.86 -1.32
CA ASN A 56 -6.54 -4.58 -0.23
C ASN A 56 -5.92 -3.79 0.94
N LEU A 57 -4.72 -3.25 0.77
CA LEU A 57 -4.09 -2.43 1.81
C LEU A 57 -4.90 -1.13 1.97
N ASN A 58 -5.71 -0.98 3.01
CA ASN A 58 -6.32 0.33 3.26
C ASN A 58 -5.25 1.28 3.78
N ASP A 59 -5.16 2.48 3.20
CA ASP A 59 -4.28 3.54 3.69
C ASP A 59 -4.86 4.08 5.00
N TRP A 60 -4.55 3.40 6.10
CA TRP A 60 -4.83 3.96 7.41
C TRP A 60 -3.83 5.08 7.69
N ILE A 61 -4.35 6.30 7.84
CA ILE A 61 -3.56 7.53 8.08
C ILE A 61 -2.60 7.38 9.28
N ASP A 62 -3.03 6.70 10.36
CA ASP A 62 -2.24 6.52 11.59
C ASP A 62 -1.02 5.58 11.44
N GLU A 63 -0.91 4.83 10.33
CA GLU A 63 0.17 3.84 10.11
C GLU A 63 1.00 4.11 8.85
N ALA A 64 0.94 5.33 8.29
CA ALA A 64 1.61 5.70 7.04
C ALA A 64 3.11 5.31 6.98
N ASN A 65 3.83 5.47 8.10
CA ASN A 65 5.25 5.10 8.19
C ASN A 65 5.48 3.58 8.18
N ALA A 66 4.60 2.81 8.81
CA ALA A 66 4.67 1.35 8.82
C ALA A 66 4.35 0.80 7.42
N LEU A 67 3.35 1.36 6.75
CA LEU A 67 2.98 1.00 5.38
C LEU A 67 4.10 1.32 4.39
N ARG A 68 4.72 2.50 4.48
CA ARG A 68 5.88 2.87 3.65
C ARG A 68 7.05 1.90 3.84
N THR A 69 7.37 1.58 5.09
CA THR A 69 8.43 0.60 5.41
C THR A 69 8.09 -0.78 4.84
N PHE A 70 6.82 -1.20 4.93
CA PHE A 70 6.37 -2.48 4.40
C PHE A 70 6.49 -2.55 2.86
N ARG A 71 6.02 -1.52 2.16
CA ARG A 71 6.14 -1.41 0.69
C ARG A 71 7.59 -1.40 0.23
N LEU A 72 8.47 -0.68 0.93
CA LEU A 72 9.90 -0.68 0.62
C LEU A 72 10.50 -2.09 0.72
N ARG A 73 10.10 -2.87 1.71
CA ARG A 73 10.55 -4.27 1.83
C ARG A 73 9.98 -5.16 0.73
N CYS A 74 8.73 -4.96 0.31
CA CYS A 74 8.16 -5.67 -0.85
C CYS A 74 8.94 -5.37 -2.12
N TYR A 75 9.30 -4.10 -2.34
CA TYR A 75 10.16 -3.71 -3.46
C TYR A 75 11.54 -4.38 -3.39
N GLN A 76 12.21 -4.32 -2.23
CA GLN A 76 13.53 -4.92 -2.02
C GLN A 76 13.51 -6.44 -2.20
N ALA A 77 12.42 -7.10 -1.84
CA ALA A 77 12.21 -8.54 -2.04
C ALA A 77 11.86 -8.90 -3.49
N GLY A 78 11.68 -7.93 -4.40
CA GLY A 78 11.36 -8.17 -5.81
C GLY A 78 9.87 -8.35 -6.13
N ASN A 79 8.96 -7.97 -5.23
CA ASN A 79 7.51 -8.03 -5.47
C ASN A 79 7.00 -6.83 -6.28
N LEU A 80 7.46 -6.72 -7.52
CA LEU A 80 7.22 -5.56 -8.37
C LEU A 80 5.77 -5.46 -8.84
N GLU A 81 5.13 -6.60 -9.10
CA GLU A 81 3.74 -6.67 -9.54
C GLU A 81 2.78 -6.09 -8.50
N ALA A 82 2.93 -6.47 -7.22
CA ALA A 82 2.08 -5.95 -6.16
C ALA A 82 2.26 -4.43 -5.97
N ILE A 83 3.48 -3.92 -6.11
CA ILE A 83 3.78 -2.48 -6.04
C ILE A 83 3.12 -1.74 -7.22
N TYR A 84 3.23 -2.27 -8.43
CA TYR A 84 2.61 -1.70 -9.62
C TYR A 84 1.09 -1.66 -9.51
N ILE A 85 0.45 -2.79 -9.19
CA ILE A 85 -1.00 -2.90 -9.02
C ILE A 85 -1.49 -1.93 -7.95
N ARG A 86 -0.75 -1.80 -6.84
CA ARG A 86 -1.07 -0.83 -5.79
C ARG A 86 -1.04 0.62 -6.31
N GLY A 87 0.01 0.99 -7.05
CA GLY A 87 0.13 2.31 -7.64
C GLY A 87 -1.05 2.66 -8.56
N ILE A 88 -1.48 1.69 -9.39
CA ILE A 88 -2.66 1.85 -10.26
C ILE A 88 -3.93 2.06 -9.43
N ARG A 89 -4.14 1.28 -8.37
CA ARG A 89 -5.33 1.43 -7.50
C ARG A 89 -5.38 2.80 -6.83
N GLU A 90 -4.27 3.27 -6.24
CA GLU A 90 -4.19 4.59 -5.61
C GLU A 90 -4.46 5.72 -6.59
N PHE A 91 -3.97 5.57 -7.82
CA PHE A 91 -4.23 6.51 -8.88
C PHE A 91 -5.72 6.58 -9.22
N VAL A 92 -6.37 5.42 -9.41
CA VAL A 92 -7.82 5.32 -9.67
C VAL A 92 -8.62 5.89 -8.50
N ASP A 93 -8.25 5.59 -7.25
CA ASP A 93 -8.91 6.11 -6.05
C ASP A 93 -8.82 7.64 -5.99
N ARG A 94 -7.66 8.23 -6.32
CA ARG A 94 -7.48 9.68 -6.43
C ARG A 94 -8.32 10.29 -7.55
N MET A 95 -8.39 9.65 -8.72
CA MET A 95 -9.26 10.12 -9.80
C MET A 95 -10.73 10.11 -9.38
N ASN A 96 -11.18 9.00 -8.77
CA ASN A 96 -12.55 8.86 -8.28
C ASN A 96 -12.87 9.93 -7.23
N TYR A 97 -11.95 10.21 -6.32
CA TYR A 97 -12.09 11.30 -5.34
C TYR A 97 -12.25 12.67 -6.00
N MET A 98 -11.38 13.01 -6.97
CA MET A 98 -11.43 14.28 -7.70
C MET A 98 -12.71 14.44 -8.51
N ILE A 99 -13.17 13.37 -9.17
CA ILE A 99 -14.44 13.35 -9.90
C ILE A 99 -15.59 13.54 -8.92
N THR A 100 -15.62 12.79 -7.81
CA THR A 100 -16.69 12.86 -6.81
C THR A 100 -16.81 14.26 -6.22
N ILE A 101 -15.68 14.90 -5.87
CA ILE A 101 -15.67 16.29 -5.40
C ILE A 101 -16.13 17.26 -6.48
N SER A 102 -15.68 17.06 -7.73
CA SER A 102 -16.08 17.91 -8.86
C SER A 102 -17.58 17.82 -9.16
N VAL A 103 -18.15 16.61 -9.11
CA VAL A 103 -19.60 16.38 -9.23
C VAL A 103 -20.34 17.03 -8.08
N SER A 104 -19.86 16.83 -6.85
CA SER A 104 -20.50 17.34 -5.63
C SER A 104 -20.49 18.87 -5.54
N SER A 105 -19.51 19.53 -6.17
CA SER A 105 -19.38 20.99 -6.20
C SER A 105 -20.10 21.67 -7.39
N GLY A 106 -20.79 20.91 -8.26
CA GLY A 106 -21.52 21.46 -9.41
C GLY A 106 -20.64 22.12 -10.47
N HIS A 107 -19.32 21.89 -10.43
CA HIS A 107 -18.30 22.65 -11.16
C HIS A 107 -17.79 21.89 -12.41
N TRP A 108 -18.68 21.56 -13.34
CA TRP A 108 -18.31 21.00 -14.65
C TRP A 108 -18.09 22.12 -15.68
N GLY A 109 -16.98 22.85 -15.54
CA GLY A 109 -16.51 23.83 -16.53
C GLY A 109 -15.62 23.20 -17.62
N TYR A 110 -15.67 23.76 -18.82
CA TYR A 110 -15.15 23.24 -20.10
C TYR A 110 -13.62 22.98 -20.21
N GLU A 111 -12.79 23.37 -19.24
CA GLU A 111 -11.30 23.24 -19.29
C GLU A 111 -10.72 21.91 -18.76
N LYS A 112 -11.57 20.95 -18.37
CA LYS A 112 -11.13 19.74 -17.65
C LYS A 112 -10.69 18.53 -18.48
N PRO A 113 -10.95 18.39 -19.80
CA PRO A 113 -10.33 17.34 -20.60
C PRO A 113 -8.80 17.40 -20.52
N GLU A 114 -8.19 18.60 -20.48
CA GLU A 114 -6.74 18.73 -20.37
C GLU A 114 -6.19 18.29 -19.00
N VAL A 115 -6.92 18.49 -17.89
CA VAL A 115 -6.51 18.03 -16.56
C VAL A 115 -6.60 16.50 -16.47
N PHE A 116 -7.68 15.91 -17.00
CA PHE A 116 -7.84 14.46 -17.08
C PHE A 116 -6.79 13.83 -18.01
N MET A 117 -6.56 14.43 -19.18
CA MET A 117 -5.53 14.01 -20.12
C MET A 117 -4.12 14.19 -19.56
N SER A 118 -3.83 15.28 -18.82
CA SER A 118 -2.55 15.47 -18.13
C SER A 118 -2.32 14.43 -17.02
N LEU A 119 -3.39 14.04 -16.30
CA LEU A 119 -3.35 12.94 -15.34
C LEU A 119 -3.08 11.61 -16.05
N LEU A 120 -3.73 11.33 -17.18
CA LEU A 120 -3.50 10.14 -18.01
C LEU A 120 -2.10 10.12 -18.64
N GLU A 121 -1.58 11.26 -19.10
CA GLU A 121 -0.22 11.40 -19.66
C GLU A 121 0.87 11.15 -18.61
N ARG A 122 0.59 11.45 -17.33
CA ARG A 122 1.45 11.04 -16.20
C ARG A 122 1.43 9.52 -15.96
N ILE A 123 0.41 8.81 -16.44
CA ILE A 123 0.37 7.34 -16.55
C ILE A 123 1.00 6.90 -17.87
N ASN A 124 2.07 7.56 -18.32
CA ASN A 124 2.80 7.06 -19.47
C ASN A 124 3.25 5.61 -19.14
N PRO A 125 2.82 4.58 -19.90
CA PRO A 125 3.19 3.18 -19.64
C PRO A 125 4.69 2.92 -19.82
N ASN A 126 5.43 3.89 -20.38
CA ASN A 126 6.89 3.90 -20.46
C ASN A 126 7.56 4.57 -19.25
N VAL A 127 6.80 4.98 -18.23
CA VAL A 127 7.36 5.49 -16.97
C VAL A 127 8.02 4.33 -16.25
N SER A 128 9.35 4.41 -16.13
CA SER A 128 10.19 3.41 -15.48
C SER A 128 9.62 3.03 -14.12
N HIS A 129 9.68 1.73 -13.83
CA HIS A 129 9.44 1.15 -12.51
C HIS A 129 10.15 1.94 -11.38
N ASP A 130 11.33 2.48 -11.65
CA ASP A 130 12.11 3.27 -10.69
C ASP A 130 11.47 4.63 -10.37
N TYR A 131 10.69 5.21 -11.30
CA TYR A 131 9.98 6.47 -11.08
C TYR A 131 8.80 6.30 -10.10
N TRP A 132 8.04 5.20 -10.25
CA TRP A 132 7.00 4.85 -9.28
C TRP A 132 7.57 4.52 -7.91
N CYS A 133 8.71 3.82 -7.87
CA CYS A 133 9.36 3.46 -6.62
C CYS A 133 10.05 4.65 -5.92
N SER A 134 10.57 5.61 -6.68
CA SER A 134 11.11 6.88 -6.12
C SER A 134 10.01 7.81 -5.60
N ALA A 135 8.81 7.81 -6.19
CA ALA A 135 7.65 8.51 -5.62
C ALA A 135 7.21 7.95 -4.25
N VAL A 136 7.53 6.69 -3.95
CA VAL A 136 7.33 6.05 -2.63
C VAL A 136 8.44 6.42 -1.62
N ILE A 137 9.60 6.91 -2.09
CA ILE A 137 10.80 7.17 -1.29
C ILE A 137 10.96 8.67 -0.88
N GLU A 138 9.99 9.56 -1.19
CA GLU A 138 9.80 11.00 -0.74
C GLU A 138 10.38 12.13 -1.62
N PRO A 139 9.89 13.42 -1.51
CA PRO A 139 9.22 14.06 -0.36
C PRO A 139 7.85 14.72 -0.55
N VAL A 140 7.08 14.68 0.55
CA VAL A 140 6.20 15.74 1.06
C VAL A 140 5.48 16.55 -0.01
N PHE A 141 4.24 16.15 -0.33
CA PHE A 141 3.27 17.12 -0.84
C PHE A 141 2.94 18.09 0.30
N VAL A 142 3.74 19.16 0.44
CA VAL A 142 3.24 20.39 1.04
C VAL A 142 2.27 20.96 0.01
N VAL A 143 1.04 20.45 0.01
CA VAL A 143 -0.06 21.19 -0.60
C VAL A 143 -0.35 22.31 0.39
N SER A 144 0.18 23.50 0.08
CA SER A 144 -0.34 24.70 0.72
C SER A 144 -1.81 24.81 0.33
N LEU A 145 -2.69 24.85 1.33
CA LEU A 145 -4.14 24.95 1.16
C LEU A 145 -4.58 26.27 0.49
N ASP A 146 -3.65 27.17 0.19
CA ASP A 146 -3.89 28.50 -0.40
C ASP A 146 -3.43 28.63 -1.88
N GLY A 147 -2.90 27.58 -2.50
CA GLY A 147 -2.74 27.54 -3.96
C GLY A 147 -1.61 28.39 -4.56
N SER A 148 -0.62 28.85 -3.78
CA SER A 148 0.58 29.45 -4.37
C SER A 148 1.63 28.40 -4.74
N ARG A 149 2.08 28.40 -5.99
CA ARG A 149 3.21 27.59 -6.48
C ARG A 149 4.54 28.25 -6.12
N THR A 150 5.48 27.48 -5.57
CA THR A 150 6.92 27.73 -5.70
C THR A 150 7.55 26.59 -6.46
#